data_AF-A0A8J3KTJ1-F1
#
_entry.id   AF-A0A8J3KTJ1-F1
#
_cell.length_a   1.000
_cell.length_b   1.000
_cell.length_c   1.000
_cell.angle_alpha   90.00
_cell.angle_beta   90.00
_cell.angle_gamma   90.00
#
_symmetry.space_group_name_H-M   'P 1'
#
loop_
_entity.id
_entity.type
_entity.pdbx_description
1 polymer ?
#
loop_
_entity_poly.entity_id
_entity_poly.type
_entity_poly.pdbx_seq_one_letter_code
_entity_poly.pdbx_strand_id
1 'polypeptide(L)'
;MPVQAIASAPADEPGAAWLTNEHPLAGVAARHCASHVHIDPADLVGQVACGSAWAKALTDDLLFALECGLPLEIEPDPFYVDEVAVRRAMRGEELELTELERAEVKRRLTAIRNRRNRPYRFACSHAAATRRETAR
;
A
#
# COMPACT_ATOMS: atom_id res chain seq x y z
N MET A 1 -0.75 41.17 -28.91
CA MET A 1 -1.52 40.03 -28.35
C MET A 1 -1.31 40.08 -26.85
N PRO A 2 -2.30 40.43 -26.02
CA PRO A 2 -2.11 40.48 -24.58
C PRO A 2 -2.00 39.06 -24.02
N VAL A 3 -0.94 38.82 -23.25
CA VAL A 3 -0.72 37.62 -22.44
C VAL A 3 -1.81 37.60 -21.37
N GLN A 4 -2.76 36.67 -21.48
CA GLN A 4 -3.71 36.44 -20.40
C GLN A 4 -2.92 35.91 -19.19
N ALA A 5 -2.87 36.72 -18.13
CA ALA A 5 -2.44 36.29 -16.82
C ALA A 5 -3.35 35.13 -16.39
N ILE A 6 -2.78 33.94 -16.20
CA ILE A 6 -3.45 32.84 -15.54
C ILE A 6 -3.77 33.36 -14.14
N ALA A 7 -5.05 33.62 -13.88
CA ALA A 7 -5.52 34.03 -12.57
C ALA A 7 -5.07 32.97 -11.57
N SER A 8 -4.31 33.38 -10.55
CA SER A 8 -4.00 32.55 -9.40
C SER A 8 -5.30 31.98 -8.84
N ALA A 9 -5.39 30.66 -8.77
CA ALA A 9 -6.51 29.99 -8.11
C ALA A 9 -6.66 30.55 -6.68
N PRO A 10 -7.90 30.76 -6.20
CA PRO A 10 -8.14 31.24 -4.84
C PRO A 10 -7.56 30.26 -3.81
N ALA A 11 -6.96 30.79 -2.75
CA ALA A 11 -6.29 30.03 -1.68
C ALA A 11 -7.21 29.12 -0.83
N ASP A 12 -8.52 29.11 -1.10
CA ASP A 12 -9.53 28.31 -0.42
C ASP A 12 -9.83 26.98 -1.12
N GLU A 13 -8.91 26.47 -1.97
CA GLU A 13 -9.05 25.10 -2.44
C GLU A 13 -8.80 24.11 -1.29
N PRO A 14 -9.71 23.14 -1.03
CA PRO A 14 -9.46 22.04 -0.10
C PRO A 14 -8.23 21.18 -0.49
N GLY A 15 -7.60 21.47 -1.63
CA GLY A 15 -6.36 20.90 -2.12
C GLY A 15 -5.15 21.08 -1.20
N ALA A 16 -5.08 22.14 -0.40
CA ALA A 16 -3.93 22.36 0.48
C ALA A 16 -3.99 21.54 1.79
N ALA A 17 -5.18 21.09 2.20
CA ALA A 17 -5.40 20.45 3.50
C ALA A 17 -4.76 19.05 3.61
N TRP A 18 -4.50 18.38 2.48
CA TRP A 18 -3.87 17.05 2.44
C TRP A 18 -2.37 17.07 2.12
N LEU A 19 -1.81 18.25 1.82
CA LEU A 19 -0.39 18.45 1.55
C LEU A 19 0.40 18.61 2.85
N THR A 20 0.35 17.60 3.72
CA THR A 20 1.05 17.55 5.00
C THR A 20 2.36 16.75 4.90
N ASN A 21 3.10 16.65 6.00
CA ASN A 21 4.28 15.78 6.11
C ASN A 21 3.97 14.28 5.99
N GLU A 22 2.70 13.87 6.17
CA GLU A 22 2.25 12.48 5.99
C GLU A 22 1.95 12.14 4.53
N HIS A 23 1.90 13.14 3.65
CA HIS A 23 1.63 12.90 2.24
C HIS A 23 2.75 12.05 1.60
N PRO A 24 2.44 11.02 0.79
CA PRO A 24 3.44 10.14 0.18
C PRO A 24 4.54 10.88 -0.60
N LEU A 25 4.20 12.02 -1.20
CA LEU A 25 5.14 12.85 -1.97
C LEU A 25 5.84 13.95 -1.15
N ALA A 26 5.61 14.05 0.16
CA ALA A 26 6.20 15.10 1.00
C ALA A 26 7.73 15.15 0.90
N GLY A 27 8.39 13.98 0.94
CA GLY A 27 9.84 13.90 0.78
C GLY A 27 10.34 14.32 -0.60
N VAL A 28 9.54 14.11 -1.66
CA VAL A 28 9.87 14.55 -3.02
C VAL A 28 9.74 16.07 -3.13
N ALA A 29 8.63 16.62 -2.64
CA ALA A 29 8.38 18.06 -2.62
C ALA A 29 9.47 18.80 -1.83
N ALA A 30 9.85 18.31 -0.65
CA ALA A 30 10.94 18.89 0.15
C ALA A 30 12.28 18.93 -0.61
N ARG A 31 12.61 17.87 -1.39
CA ARG A 31 13.82 17.85 -2.22
C ARG A 31 13.79 18.88 -3.35
N HIS A 32 12.64 19.08 -3.99
CA HIS A 32 12.50 20.15 -4.98
C HIS A 32 12.64 21.54 -4.32
N CYS A 33 12.03 21.69 -3.14
CA CYS A 33 12.04 22.93 -2.37
C CYS A 33 13.44 23.32 -1.86
N ALA A 34 14.34 22.35 -1.62
CA ALA A 34 15.69 22.61 -1.15
C ALA A 34 16.52 23.52 -2.08
N SER A 35 16.12 23.66 -3.34
CA SER A 35 16.76 24.57 -4.31
C SER A 35 16.16 25.97 -4.34
N HIS A 36 15.09 26.22 -3.59
CA HIS A 36 14.38 27.49 -3.55
C HIS A 36 14.83 28.34 -2.35
N VAL A 37 14.70 29.65 -2.49
CA VAL A 37 14.92 30.60 -1.39
C VAL A 37 13.56 31.04 -0.85
N HIS A 38 13.35 30.88 0.45
CA HIS A 38 12.14 31.30 1.17
C HIS A 38 12.49 32.43 2.13
N ILE A 39 11.70 33.50 2.07
CA ILE A 39 11.86 34.65 2.96
C ILE A 39 11.01 34.47 4.21
N ASP A 40 9.81 33.88 4.06
CA ASP A 40 8.89 33.59 5.15
C ASP A 40 8.63 32.08 5.26
N PRO A 41 8.80 31.46 6.43
CA PRO A 41 8.35 30.09 6.68
C PRO A 41 6.86 29.84 6.40
N ALA A 42 6.01 30.87 6.43
CA ALA A 42 4.60 30.79 6.06
C ALA A 42 4.38 30.42 4.58
N ASP A 43 5.39 30.58 3.73
CA ASP A 43 5.33 30.18 2.31
C ASP A 43 5.34 28.65 2.13
N LEU A 44 5.59 27.88 3.19
CA LEU A 44 5.63 26.43 3.18
C LEU A 44 4.25 25.84 3.46
N VAL A 45 3.71 25.11 2.49
CA VAL A 45 2.48 24.34 2.63
C VAL A 45 2.78 23.07 3.43
N GLY A 46 1.99 22.82 4.48
CA GLY A 46 2.16 21.69 5.39
C GLY A 46 3.47 21.69 6.18
N GLN A 47 4.18 22.82 6.23
CA GLN A 47 5.55 22.94 6.76
C GLN A 47 6.58 22.05 6.04
N VAL A 48 6.30 21.63 4.80
CA VAL A 48 7.17 20.74 4.02
C VAL A 48 7.87 21.49 2.88
N ALA A 49 7.08 22.15 2.03
CA ALA A 49 7.57 22.71 0.79
C ALA A 49 6.66 23.86 0.32
N CYS A 50 7.21 24.78 -0.46
CA CYS A 50 6.40 25.81 -1.11
C CYS A 50 5.45 25.21 -2.16
N GLY A 51 4.39 25.96 -2.50
CA GLY A 51 3.37 25.51 -3.45
C GLY A 51 3.91 25.09 -4.82
N SER A 52 4.96 25.75 -5.34
CA SER A 52 5.58 25.39 -6.62
C SER A 52 6.31 24.04 -6.57
N ALA A 53 6.99 23.73 -5.47
CA ALA A 53 7.66 22.46 -5.27
C ALA A 53 6.65 21.31 -5.11
N TRP A 54 5.53 21.56 -4.43
CA TRP A 54 4.40 20.63 -4.37
C TRP A 54 3.78 20.37 -5.74
N ALA A 55 3.46 21.43 -6.49
CA ALA A 55 2.90 21.31 -7.83
C ALA A 55 3.83 20.51 -8.75
N LYS A 56 5.14 20.74 -8.66
CA LYS A 56 6.14 19.97 -9.39
C LYS A 56 6.12 18.48 -9.00
N ALA A 57 6.15 18.16 -7.71
CA ALA A 57 6.13 16.77 -7.25
C ALA A 57 4.88 16.02 -7.72
N LEU A 58 3.71 16.65 -7.63
CA LEU A 58 2.45 16.08 -8.10
C LEU A 58 2.41 15.91 -9.62
N THR A 59 2.95 16.89 -10.36
CA THR A 59 3.01 16.81 -11.82
C THR A 59 3.95 15.70 -12.27
N ASP A 60 5.14 15.60 -11.66
CA ASP A 60 6.12 14.56 -11.99
C ASP A 60 5.54 13.16 -11.69
N ASP A 61 4.77 12.99 -10.61
CA ASP A 61 4.06 11.75 -10.26
C ASP A 61 2.93 11.42 -11.27
N LEU A 62 2.11 12.40 -11.63
CA LEU A 62 1.07 12.25 -12.64
C LEU A 62 1.65 11.86 -14.02
N LEU A 63 2.72 12.52 -14.43
CA LEU A 63 3.39 12.21 -15.69
C LEU A 63 3.94 10.79 -15.68
N PHE A 64 4.57 10.37 -14.57
CA PHE A 64 5.04 9.01 -14.42
C PHE A 64 3.89 7.99 -14.50
N ALA A 65 2.75 8.27 -13.87
CA ALA A 65 1.57 7.42 -13.95
C ALA A 65 1.06 7.30 -15.39
N LEU A 66 0.99 8.41 -16.14
CA LEU A 66 0.60 8.42 -17.55
C LEU A 66 1.58 7.65 -18.43
N GLU A 67 2.89 7.86 -18.24
CA GLU A 67 3.95 7.15 -18.97
C GLU A 67 3.88 5.63 -18.75
N CYS A 68 3.50 5.21 -17.54
CA CYS A 68 3.34 3.80 -17.20
C CYS A 68 1.96 3.23 -17.59
N GLY A 69 1.07 4.04 -18.17
CA GLY A 69 -0.29 3.63 -18.52
C GLY A 69 -1.15 3.25 -17.32
N LEU A 70 -0.87 3.86 -16.15
CA LEU A 70 -1.67 3.64 -14.94
C LEU A 70 -3.02 4.35 -15.06
N PRO A 71 -4.10 3.77 -14.50
CA PRO A 71 -5.40 4.43 -14.47
C PRO A 71 -5.36 5.67 -13.57
N LEU A 72 -5.93 6.78 -14.04
CA LEU A 72 -6.08 8.02 -13.26
C LEU A 72 -7.19 7.93 -12.22
N GLU A 73 -8.23 7.17 -12.53
CA GLU A 73 -9.34 6.87 -11.64
C GLU A 73 -9.24 5.40 -11.25
N ILE A 74 -9.09 5.16 -9.95
CA ILE A 74 -9.11 3.81 -9.38
C ILE A 74 -10.45 3.66 -8.70
N GLU A 75 -11.29 2.78 -9.23
CA GLU A 75 -12.47 2.32 -8.51
C GLU A 75 -11.99 1.45 -7.33
N PRO A 76 -12.28 1.81 -6.07
CA PRO A 76 -11.88 1.00 -4.93
C PRO A 76 -12.54 -0.37 -5.05
N ASP A 77 -11.74 -1.43 -5.20
CA ASP A 77 -12.29 -2.79 -5.19
C ASP A 77 -12.73 -3.14 -3.76
N PRO A 78 -14.04 -3.27 -3.50
CA PRO A 78 -14.55 -3.55 -2.16
C PRO A 78 -14.15 -4.96 -1.68
N PHE A 79 -13.65 -5.82 -2.57
CA PHE A 79 -13.15 -7.15 -2.28
C PHE A 79 -11.63 -7.24 -2.23
N TYR A 80 -10.94 -6.10 -2.37
CA TYR A 80 -9.49 -6.06 -2.29
C TYR A 80 -8.99 -6.55 -0.92
N VAL A 81 -7.95 -7.38 -0.95
CA VAL A 81 -7.27 -7.88 0.24
C VAL A 81 -5.79 -7.54 0.10
N ASP A 82 -5.25 -6.73 1.01
CA ASP A 82 -3.82 -6.45 1.03
C ASP A 82 -3.04 -7.69 1.51
N GLU A 83 -2.43 -8.39 0.56
CA GLU A 83 -1.58 -9.56 0.80
C GLU A 83 -0.33 -9.26 1.63
N VAL A 84 0.14 -8.02 1.65
CA VAL A 84 1.24 -7.59 2.51
C VAL A 84 0.76 -7.49 3.95
N ALA A 85 -0.35 -6.79 4.20
CA ALA A 85 -0.96 -6.69 5.52
C ALA A 85 -1.31 -8.08 6.09
N VAL A 86 -1.93 -8.95 5.28
CA VAL A 86 -2.23 -10.34 5.67
C VAL A 86 -0.97 -11.10 6.05
N ARG A 87 0.12 -11.00 5.27
CA ARG A 87 1.38 -11.70 5.58
C ARG A 87 2.05 -11.19 6.86
N ARG A 88 2.02 -9.88 7.09
CA ARG A 88 2.57 -9.24 8.31
C ARG A 88 1.76 -9.65 9.55
N ALA A 89 0.43 -9.60 9.45
CA ALA A 89 -0.45 -10.08 10.52
C ALA A 89 -0.27 -11.57 10.82
N MET A 90 -0.09 -12.41 9.80
CA MET A 90 0.23 -13.84 9.99
C MET A 90 1.58 -14.08 10.69
N ARG A 91 2.51 -13.11 10.68
CA ARG A 91 3.78 -13.15 11.43
C ARG A 91 3.63 -12.64 12.86
N GLY A 92 2.44 -12.17 13.25
CA GLY A 92 2.15 -11.66 14.59
C GLY A 92 2.36 -10.16 14.75
N GLU A 93 2.51 -9.41 13.66
CA GLU A 93 2.51 -7.94 13.72
C GLU A 93 1.11 -7.41 14.02
N GLU A 94 1.00 -6.43 14.91
CA GLU A 94 -0.25 -5.75 15.23
C GLU A 94 -0.55 -4.68 14.18
N LEU A 95 -1.62 -4.88 13.43
CA LEU A 95 -2.05 -4.04 12.30
C LEU A 95 -3.55 -3.84 12.37
N GLU A 96 -4.03 -2.66 11.98
CA GLU A 96 -5.44 -2.45 11.69
C GLU A 96 -5.77 -3.15 10.37
N LEU A 97 -6.59 -4.20 10.44
CA LEU A 97 -7.02 -5.00 9.29
C LEU A 97 -8.48 -4.75 8.98
N THR A 98 -8.81 -4.78 7.69
CA THR A 98 -10.20 -4.82 7.22
C THR A 98 -10.88 -6.15 7.59
N GLU A 99 -12.20 -6.23 7.46
CA GLU A 99 -12.93 -7.48 7.73
C GLU A 99 -12.51 -8.61 6.79
N LEU A 100 -12.27 -8.30 5.51
CA LEU A 100 -11.83 -9.26 4.51
C LEU A 100 -10.41 -9.77 4.80
N GLU A 101 -9.49 -8.88 5.16
CA GLU A 101 -8.13 -9.26 5.56
C GLU A 101 -8.14 -10.12 6.81
N ARG A 102 -8.96 -9.79 7.82
CA ARG A 102 -9.14 -10.63 9.02
C ARG A 102 -9.68 -12.01 8.67
N ALA A 103 -10.66 -12.09 7.77
CA ALA A 103 -11.20 -13.36 7.31
C ALA A 103 -10.13 -14.20 6.60
N GLU A 104 -9.31 -13.56 5.76
CA GLU A 104 -8.23 -14.22 5.03
C GLU A 104 -7.11 -14.73 5.94
N VAL A 105 -6.68 -13.92 6.93
CA VAL A 105 -5.73 -14.34 7.96
C VAL A 105 -6.26 -15.58 8.71
N LYS A 106 -7.52 -15.54 9.16
CA LYS A 106 -8.16 -16.68 9.86
C LYS A 106 -8.18 -17.94 8.99
N ARG A 107 -8.54 -17.80 7.71
CA ARG A 107 -8.56 -18.91 6.73
C ARG A 107 -7.19 -19.56 6.60
N ARG A 108 -6.13 -18.76 6.40
CA ARG A 108 -4.76 -19.25 6.21
C ARG A 108 -4.18 -19.90 7.48
N LEU A 109 -4.38 -19.28 8.64
CA LEU A 109 -3.95 -19.85 9.92
C LEU A 109 -4.64 -21.19 10.20
N THR A 110 -5.94 -21.28 9.89
CA THR A 110 -6.70 -22.54 10.00
C THR A 110 -6.15 -23.62 9.06
N ALA A 111 -5.83 -23.27 7.81
CA ALA A 111 -5.23 -24.20 6.86
C ALA A 111 -3.86 -24.71 7.34
N ILE A 112 -3.01 -23.83 7.90
CA ILE A 112 -1.72 -24.22 8.50
C ILE A 112 -1.94 -25.17 9.68
N ARG A 113 -2.87 -24.84 10.59
CA ARG A 113 -3.21 -25.67 11.74
C ARG A 113 -3.70 -27.06 11.31
N ASN A 114 -4.59 -27.12 10.32
CA ASN A 114 -5.13 -28.38 9.81
C ASN A 114 -4.05 -29.24 9.13
N ARG A 115 -3.06 -28.63 8.45
CA ARG A 115 -1.91 -29.35 7.91
C ARG A 115 -1.01 -29.93 9.01
N ARG A 116 -0.76 -29.16 10.08
CA ARG A 116 0.04 -29.61 11.23
C ARG A 116 -0.66 -30.72 12.03
N ASN A 117 -1.98 -30.60 12.19
CA ASN A 117 -2.81 -31.59 12.90
C ASN A 117 -3.25 -32.76 12.01
N ARG A 118 -2.73 -32.88 10.77
CA ARG A 118 -3.08 -34.01 9.91
C ARG A 118 -2.54 -35.28 10.56
N PRO A 119 -3.40 -36.22 11.01
CA PRO A 119 -2.91 -37.44 11.61
C PRO A 119 -2.05 -38.16 10.57
N TYR A 120 -0.82 -38.49 10.95
CA TYR A 120 0.09 -39.30 10.14
C TYR A 120 -0.54 -40.69 10.05
N ARG A 121 -1.41 -40.92 9.07
CA ARG A 121 -1.88 -42.25 8.75
C ARG A 121 -0.68 -42.99 8.19
N PHE A 122 0.03 -43.72 9.05
CA PHE A 122 0.79 -44.87 8.61
C PHE A 122 -0.21 -45.80 7.94
N ALA A 123 -0.33 -45.69 6.62
CA ALA A 123 -0.93 -46.74 5.82
C ALA A 123 0.03 -47.92 5.87
N CYS A 124 0.00 -48.67 6.97
CA CYS A 124 0.41 -50.06 6.94
C CYS A 124 -0.64 -50.73 6.06
N SER A 125 -0.40 -50.70 4.74
CA SER A 125 -1.30 -51.35 3.80
C SER A 125 -1.46 -52.79 4.26
N HIS A 126 -2.68 -53.31 4.22
CA HIS A 126 -2.93 -54.72 4.52
C HIS A 126 -1.99 -55.64 3.71
N ALA A 127 -1.58 -55.18 2.52
CA ALA A 127 -0.56 -55.80 1.66
C ALA A 127 0.87 -55.82 2.22
N ALA A 128 1.23 -54.89 3.12
CA ALA A 128 2.51 -54.90 3.85
C ALA A 128 2.45 -55.82 5.08
N ALA A 129 1.29 -55.96 5.72
CA ALA A 129 1.07 -56.90 6.81
C ALA A 129 1.08 -58.36 6.31
N THR A 130 0.36 -58.65 5.22
CA THR A 130 0.30 -60.01 4.64
C THR A 130 1.64 -60.49 4.06
N ARG A 131 2.49 -59.57 3.58
CA ARG A 131 3.86 -59.90 3.15
C ARG A 131 4.80 -60.33 4.29
N ARG A 132 4.53 -59.91 5.53
CA ARG A 132 5.31 -60.38 6.70
C ARG A 132 4.83 -61.73 7.20
N GLU A 133 3.54 -62.02 7.10
CA GLU A 133 2.97 -63.31 7.51
C GLU A 133 3.36 -64.44 6.55
N THR A 134 3.48 -64.16 5.25
CA THR A 134 3.90 -65.14 4.23
C THR A 134 5.41 -65.39 4.19
N ALA A 135 6.21 -64.59 4.91
CA ALA A 135 7.66 -64.72 4.98
C ALA A 135 8.16 -65.42 6.28
N ARG A 136 7.24 -65.94 7.10
CA ARG A 136 7.50 -66.77 8.28
C ARG A 136 7.17 -68.23 7.97
#